data_AF-S0KMJ2-F1
#
_entry.id   AF-S0KMJ2-F1
#
_cell.length_a   1.000
_cell.length_b   1.000
_cell.length_c   1.000
_cell.angle_alpha   90.00
_cell.angle_beta   90.00
_cell.angle_gamma   90.00
#
_symmetry.space_group_name_H-M   'P 1'
#
loop_
_entity.id
_entity.type
_entity.pdbx_description
1 polymer ?
#
loop_
_entity_poly.entity_id
_entity_poly.type
_entity_poly.pdbx_seq_one_letter_code
_entity_poly.pdbx_strand_id
1 'polypeptide(L)'
;MKKQYIMGIILVVLVLGGIGAYQYYQHSQYEKAISKQVTTIQNKYKQASAEKASAKKLADLKQLQKDLVNYTMKKEKDKRVIKAYKQAIAQLVSDFKAKNDQVLKDNTSDISKEVNQEVLKTKINHLNQLLTTVKAQKDVVYQTTSAKQPVKNTENQKQKSTANHPKSEYTQYVEEIQNTIHLYNKKIAEIQAAEQQKAELAKRKAEEERKNQERQRIEAQKAQAAKMNFEEIKNCNFQSIQGKWQAIVAAINYHNGQGYVWQVIDTPNYLDISQTQISGKFDTMFGEFALNSNGLTTSQSTNLPTTFSVREGVLVIDSTDGGTAWSLSFHPKEVEIEKNRPDEPLPESIHSNTEHIAVRASGMGGPSVVYERIS
;
A
#
# COMPACT_ATOMS: atom_id res chain seq x y z
N MET A 1 94.89 77.88 18.30
CA MET A 1 93.61 77.67 17.60
C MET A 1 93.29 76.18 17.42
N LYS A 2 92.86 75.41 18.45
CA LYS A 2 92.43 73.99 18.27
C LYS A 2 91.35 73.47 19.24
N LYS A 3 91.04 74.14 20.36
CA LYS A 3 90.06 73.63 21.36
C LYS A 3 88.60 74.03 21.13
N GLN A 4 88.32 75.08 20.34
CA GLN A 4 86.96 75.60 20.14
C GLN A 4 86.18 74.87 19.03
N TYR A 5 86.87 74.24 18.06
CA TYR A 5 86.23 73.45 17.00
C TYR A 5 85.86 72.02 17.43
N ILE A 6 86.55 71.45 18.43
CA ILE A 6 86.28 70.09 18.94
C ILE A 6 85.00 70.06 19.78
N MET A 7 84.68 71.13 20.51
CA MET A 7 83.46 71.21 21.34
C MET A 7 82.18 71.38 20.48
N GLY A 8 82.28 72.09 19.35
CA GLY A 8 81.16 72.27 18.41
C GLY A 8 80.80 70.99 17.64
N ILE A 9 81.77 70.14 17.31
CA ILE A 9 81.54 68.86 16.60
C ILE A 9 80.91 67.81 17.53
N ILE A 10 81.27 67.77 18.81
CA ILE A 10 80.70 66.83 19.80
C ILE A 10 79.22 67.15 20.09
N LEU A 11 78.84 68.43 20.16
CA LEU A 11 77.45 68.86 20.36
C LEU A 11 76.53 68.51 19.18
N VAL A 12 77.02 68.62 17.93
CA VAL A 12 76.24 68.26 16.74
C VAL A 12 76.07 66.74 16.61
N VAL A 13 77.09 65.94 16.97
CA VAL A 13 77.00 64.47 16.99
C VAL A 13 76.08 63.96 18.11
N LEU A 14 76.01 64.64 19.26
CA LEU A 14 75.07 64.32 20.34
C LEU A 14 73.62 64.73 20.02
N VAL A 15 73.40 65.83 19.31
CA VAL A 15 72.06 66.25 18.86
C VAL A 15 71.56 65.36 17.71
N LEU A 16 72.40 65.04 16.71
CA LEU A 16 72.03 64.12 15.63
C LEU A 16 71.93 62.66 16.10
N GLY A 17 72.82 62.23 17.01
CA GLY A 17 72.74 60.94 17.69
C GLY A 17 71.54 60.84 18.65
N GLY A 18 71.18 61.93 19.32
CA GLY A 18 69.97 62.04 20.14
C GLY A 18 68.68 62.03 19.32
N ILE A 19 68.64 62.70 18.16
CA ILE A 19 67.51 62.65 17.21
C ILE A 19 67.40 61.25 16.59
N GLY A 20 68.53 60.63 16.20
CA GLY A 20 68.56 59.26 15.68
C GLY A 20 68.14 58.23 16.72
N ALA A 21 68.62 58.33 17.96
CA ALA A 21 68.21 57.48 19.07
C ALA A 21 66.74 57.70 19.46
N TYR A 22 66.25 58.94 19.40
CA TYR A 22 64.84 59.27 19.65
C TYR A 22 63.91 58.74 18.54
N GLN A 23 64.30 58.89 17.26
CA GLN A 23 63.56 58.33 16.12
C GLN A 23 63.59 56.79 16.15
N TYR A 24 64.72 56.19 16.50
CA TYR A 24 64.83 54.74 16.69
C TYR A 24 63.98 54.25 17.87
N TYR A 25 63.97 54.98 18.98
CA TYR A 25 63.13 54.67 20.13
C TYR A 25 61.63 54.80 19.80
N GLN A 26 61.22 55.88 19.11
CA GLN A 26 59.86 56.02 18.60
C GLN A 26 59.49 54.90 17.65
N HIS A 27 60.38 54.55 16.71
CA HIS A 27 60.16 53.46 15.77
C HIS A 27 60.03 52.11 16.49
N SER A 28 60.88 51.84 17.49
CA SER A 28 60.79 50.63 18.32
C SER A 28 59.48 50.55 19.13
N GLN A 29 59.03 51.68 19.70
CA GLN A 29 57.76 51.73 20.43
C GLN A 29 56.55 51.60 19.52
N TYR A 30 56.61 52.18 18.31
CA TYR A 30 55.61 51.99 17.26
C TYR A 30 55.53 50.52 16.84
N GLU A 31 56.67 49.87 16.56
CA GLU A 31 56.72 48.45 16.21
C GLU A 31 56.18 47.54 17.32
N LYS A 32 56.52 47.81 18.59
CA LYS A 32 55.94 47.11 19.75
C LYS A 32 54.43 47.30 19.84
N ALA A 33 53.93 48.51 19.61
CA ALA A 33 52.50 48.81 19.64
C ALA A 33 51.74 48.08 18.52
N ILE A 34 52.28 48.08 17.29
CA ILE A 34 51.69 47.36 16.15
C ILE A 34 51.71 45.85 16.38
N SER A 35 52.83 45.29 16.86
CA SER A 35 52.95 43.87 17.18
C SER A 35 51.96 43.44 18.28
N LYS A 36 51.78 44.27 19.32
CA LYS A 36 50.78 44.02 20.37
C LYS A 36 49.35 44.03 19.81
N GLN A 37 49.02 44.95 18.90
CA GLN A 37 47.70 44.98 18.25
C GLN A 37 47.47 43.74 17.38
N VAL A 38 48.45 43.34 16.56
CA VAL A 38 48.36 42.12 15.73
C VAL A 38 48.17 40.88 16.61
N THR A 39 48.94 40.75 17.69
CA THR A 39 48.81 39.64 18.66
C THR A 39 47.42 39.64 19.31
N THR A 40 46.90 40.82 19.65
CA THR A 40 45.54 40.95 20.22
C THR A 40 44.48 40.45 19.25
N ILE A 41 44.59 40.79 17.97
CA ILE A 41 43.66 40.33 16.91
C ILE A 41 43.75 38.81 16.74
N GLN A 42 44.96 38.25 16.73
CA GLN A 42 45.16 36.80 16.65
C GLN A 42 44.56 36.07 17.86
N ASN A 43 44.65 36.64 19.07
CA ASN A 43 44.03 36.06 20.26
C ASN A 43 42.51 36.12 20.20
N LYS A 44 41.92 37.23 19.75
CA LYS A 44 40.47 37.32 19.48
C LYS A 44 40.01 36.28 18.47
N TYR A 45 40.77 36.11 17.38
CA TYR A 45 40.52 35.05 16.41
C TYR A 45 40.54 33.66 17.06
N LYS A 46 41.60 33.32 17.81
CA LYS A 46 41.73 32.01 18.47
C LYS A 46 40.59 31.72 19.44
N GLN A 47 40.16 32.72 20.19
CA GLN A 47 39.01 32.62 21.10
C GLN A 47 37.72 32.36 20.32
N ALA A 48 37.44 33.17 19.30
CA ALA A 48 36.26 33.02 18.45
C ALA A 48 36.26 31.69 17.68
N SER A 49 37.42 31.21 17.20
CA SER A 49 37.53 29.95 16.45
C SER A 49 37.20 28.75 17.34
N ALA A 50 37.58 28.81 18.63
CA ALA A 50 37.34 27.77 19.63
C ALA A 50 35.92 27.82 20.25
N GLU A 51 35.16 28.88 20.01
CA GLU A 51 33.80 29.03 20.54
C GLU A 51 32.85 27.99 19.89
N LYS A 52 32.19 27.20 20.75
CA LYS A 52 31.26 26.13 20.32
C LYS A 52 29.87 26.67 20.04
N ALA A 53 29.45 27.74 20.72
CA ALA A 53 28.15 28.35 20.53
C ALA A 53 28.11 29.14 19.22
N SER A 54 27.42 28.63 18.19
CA SER A 54 27.33 29.25 16.86
C SER A 54 26.89 30.73 16.90
N ALA A 55 25.93 31.07 17.77
CA ALA A 55 25.45 32.45 17.92
C ALA A 55 26.53 33.39 18.45
N LYS A 56 27.32 32.93 19.42
CA LYS A 56 28.43 33.72 19.99
C LYS A 56 29.60 33.82 19.00
N LYS A 57 29.99 32.72 18.35
CA LYS A 57 31.00 32.74 17.28
C LYS A 57 30.63 33.73 16.16
N LEU A 58 29.33 33.83 15.82
CA LEU A 58 28.83 34.80 14.83
C LEU A 58 28.89 36.24 15.35
N ALA A 59 28.60 36.46 16.64
CA ALA A 59 28.73 37.76 17.29
C ALA A 59 30.20 38.23 17.33
N ASP A 60 31.15 37.33 17.62
CA ASP A 60 32.58 37.64 17.62
C ASP A 60 33.07 38.01 16.21
N LEU A 61 32.59 37.31 15.17
CA LEU A 61 32.85 37.69 13.78
C LEU A 61 32.30 39.09 13.44
N LYS A 62 31.06 39.39 13.83
CA LYS A 62 30.47 40.74 13.67
C LYS A 62 31.31 41.79 14.39
N GLN A 63 31.81 41.49 15.59
CA GLN A 63 32.65 42.40 16.36
C GLN A 63 34.00 42.64 15.68
N LEU A 64 34.65 41.61 15.12
CA LEU A 64 35.89 41.77 14.35
C LEU A 64 35.67 42.63 13.08
N GLN A 65 34.55 42.46 12.39
CA GLN A 65 34.18 43.31 11.25
C GLN A 65 34.00 44.77 11.68
N LYS A 66 33.28 45.01 12.79
CA LYS A 66 33.10 46.36 13.36
C LYS A 66 34.44 46.98 13.81
N ASP A 67 35.29 46.19 14.48
CA ASP A 67 36.62 46.62 14.93
C ASP A 67 37.51 47.02 13.75
N LEU A 68 37.47 46.27 12.64
CA LEU A 68 38.18 46.63 11.41
C LEU A 68 37.69 47.98 10.85
N VAL A 69 36.38 48.17 10.72
CA VAL A 69 35.80 49.43 10.23
C VAL A 69 36.24 50.59 11.13
N ASN A 70 36.07 50.46 12.44
CA ASN A 70 36.49 51.46 13.41
C ASN A 70 38.00 51.75 13.34
N TYR A 71 38.84 50.73 13.18
CA TYR A 71 40.28 50.90 13.03
C TYR A 71 40.63 51.67 11.75
N THR A 72 39.96 51.36 10.63
CA THR A 72 40.19 52.06 9.36
C THR A 72 39.70 53.51 9.35
N MET A 73 38.92 53.95 10.33
CA MET A 73 38.49 55.34 10.52
C MET A 73 39.48 56.17 11.35
N LYS A 74 40.43 55.55 12.07
CA LYS A 74 41.42 56.26 12.90
C LYS A 74 42.38 57.11 12.07
N LYS A 75 42.93 58.19 12.63
CA LYS A 75 43.92 59.04 11.94
C LYS A 75 45.19 58.27 11.59
N GLU A 76 45.72 57.51 12.54
CA GLU A 76 46.88 56.65 12.36
C GLU A 76 46.44 55.21 12.07
N LYS A 77 46.96 54.63 10.99
CA LYS A 77 46.59 53.30 10.49
C LYS A 77 47.84 52.57 10.06
N ASP A 78 47.97 51.30 10.44
CA ASP A 78 49.03 50.43 9.94
C ASP A 78 48.44 49.32 9.06
N LYS A 79 49.05 49.09 7.89
CA LYS A 79 48.61 48.08 6.91
C LYS A 79 48.66 46.66 7.49
N ARG A 80 49.59 46.37 8.39
CA ARG A 80 49.76 45.05 9.05
C ARG A 80 48.59 44.76 9.99
N VAL A 81 48.10 45.75 10.72
CA VAL A 81 46.92 45.61 11.59
C VAL A 81 45.67 45.38 10.75
N ILE A 82 45.50 46.13 9.67
CA ILE A 82 44.40 45.92 8.70
C ILE A 82 44.48 44.51 8.09
N LYS A 83 45.68 44.05 7.70
CA LYS A 83 45.90 42.70 7.17
C LYS A 83 45.53 41.63 8.19
N ALA A 84 45.93 41.79 9.46
CA ALA A 84 45.60 40.86 10.53
C ALA A 84 44.08 40.74 10.74
N TYR A 85 43.35 41.86 10.77
CA TYR A 85 41.88 41.84 10.83
C TYR A 85 41.27 41.13 9.62
N LYS A 86 41.68 41.46 8.40
CA LYS A 86 41.16 40.83 7.17
C LYS A 86 41.40 39.33 7.17
N GLN A 87 42.59 38.88 7.58
CA GLN A 87 42.93 37.45 7.69
C GLN A 87 42.06 36.74 8.73
N ALA A 88 41.93 37.29 9.93
CA ALA A 88 41.09 36.72 10.99
C ALA A 88 39.61 36.61 10.58
N ILE A 89 39.07 37.65 9.94
CA ILE A 89 37.69 37.66 9.42
C ILE A 89 37.53 36.61 8.32
N ALA A 90 38.46 36.55 7.35
CA ALA A 90 38.39 35.60 6.25
C ALA A 90 38.44 34.14 6.74
N GLN A 91 39.29 33.85 7.73
CA GLN A 91 39.38 32.52 8.34
C GLN A 91 38.07 32.13 9.04
N LEU A 92 37.49 33.01 9.86
CA LEU A 92 36.21 32.73 10.53
C LEU A 92 35.05 32.58 9.53
N VAL A 93 35.02 33.38 8.47
CA VAL A 93 34.03 33.21 7.38
C VAL A 93 34.21 31.84 6.72
N SER A 94 35.45 31.43 6.45
CA SER A 94 35.76 30.12 5.89
C SER A 94 35.30 28.98 6.82
N ASP A 95 35.51 29.10 8.13
CA ASP A 95 35.04 28.11 9.12
C ASP A 95 33.51 27.95 9.07
N PHE A 96 32.77 29.06 8.99
CA PHE A 96 31.32 29.03 8.90
C PHE A 96 30.85 28.32 7.63
N LYS A 97 31.45 28.68 6.49
CA LYS A 97 31.13 28.07 5.19
C LYS A 97 31.46 26.58 5.20
N ALA A 98 32.66 26.19 5.61
CA ALA A 98 33.06 24.78 5.68
C ALA A 98 32.14 23.95 6.58
N LYS A 99 31.70 24.50 7.73
CA LYS A 99 30.73 23.82 8.60
C LYS A 99 29.36 23.67 7.93
N ASN A 100 28.89 24.72 7.27
CA ASN A 100 27.62 24.67 6.53
C ASN A 100 27.69 23.65 5.38
N ASP A 101 28.78 23.68 4.60
CA ASP A 101 29.03 22.78 3.48
C ASP A 101 29.08 21.32 3.93
N GLN A 102 29.69 21.07 5.10
CA GLN A 102 29.71 19.75 5.71
C GLN A 102 28.29 19.27 6.05
N VAL A 103 27.45 20.11 6.68
CA VAL A 103 26.05 19.75 6.96
C VAL A 103 25.28 19.50 5.66
N LEU A 104 25.49 20.33 4.63
CA LEU A 104 24.85 20.12 3.33
C LEU A 104 25.26 18.78 2.73
N LYS A 105 26.56 18.49 2.69
CA LYS A 105 27.13 17.24 2.15
C LYS A 105 26.64 16.02 2.92
N ASP A 106 26.68 16.03 4.25
CA ASP A 106 26.25 14.90 5.08
C ASP A 106 24.76 14.58 4.93
N ASN A 107 23.97 15.58 4.54
CA ASN A 107 22.52 15.44 4.34
C ASN A 107 22.12 15.42 2.85
N THR A 108 23.08 15.43 1.93
CA THR A 108 22.86 15.30 0.49
C THR A 108 23.42 13.96 0.04
N SER A 109 22.55 12.96 -0.02
CA SER A 109 22.87 11.63 -0.52
C SER A 109 22.23 11.39 -1.88
N ASP A 110 22.65 10.34 -2.58
CA ASP A 110 21.96 9.83 -3.77
C ASP A 110 20.51 9.45 -3.41
N ILE A 111 19.59 10.37 -3.73
CA ILE A 111 18.17 10.25 -3.39
C ILE A 111 17.49 9.04 -4.03
N SER A 112 18.04 8.55 -5.15
CA SER A 112 17.43 7.44 -5.89
C SER A 112 17.43 6.13 -5.09
N LYS A 113 18.40 5.97 -4.17
CA LYS A 113 18.64 4.73 -3.41
C LYS A 113 17.96 4.69 -2.05
N GLU A 114 17.54 5.84 -1.52
CA GLU A 114 16.90 5.90 -0.21
C GLU A 114 15.40 5.59 -0.34
N VAL A 115 14.95 4.60 0.43
CA VAL A 115 13.54 4.16 0.48
C VAL A 115 12.94 4.31 1.88
N ASN A 116 13.74 4.63 2.89
CA ASN A 116 13.27 4.83 4.25
C ASN A 116 12.77 6.28 4.45
N GLN A 117 11.45 6.42 4.63
CA GLN A 117 10.81 7.72 4.83
C GLN A 117 11.33 8.47 6.07
N GLU A 118 11.65 7.77 7.16
CA GLU A 118 12.14 8.41 8.40
C GLU A 118 13.57 8.95 8.24
N VAL A 119 14.40 8.27 7.46
CA VAL A 119 15.73 8.77 7.09
C VAL A 119 15.61 10.04 6.24
N LEU A 120 14.70 10.05 5.25
CA LEU A 120 14.44 11.22 4.42
C LEU A 120 13.92 12.42 5.23
N LYS A 121 12.97 12.20 6.15
CA LYS A 121 12.45 13.25 7.06
C LYS A 121 13.54 13.81 7.97
N THR A 122 14.41 12.95 8.50
CA THR A 122 15.56 13.38 9.32
C THR A 122 16.50 14.30 8.53
N LYS A 123 16.84 13.92 7.29
CA LYS A 123 17.66 14.75 6.40
C LYS A 123 16.99 16.10 6.07
N ILE A 124 15.69 16.11 5.80
CA ILE A 124 14.90 17.35 5.59
C ILE A 124 14.99 18.26 6.81
N ASN A 125 14.86 17.71 8.02
CA ASN A 125 14.94 18.49 9.26
C ASN A 125 16.33 19.15 9.42
N HIS A 126 17.40 18.40 9.19
CA HIS A 126 18.76 18.95 9.23
C HIS A 126 18.97 20.05 8.16
N LEU A 127 18.45 19.85 6.94
CA LEU A 127 18.54 20.86 5.88
C LEU A 127 17.71 22.12 6.19
N ASN A 128 16.55 21.99 6.84
CA ASN A 128 15.76 23.14 7.31
C ASN A 128 16.48 23.92 8.43
N GLN A 129 17.16 23.21 9.34
CA GLN A 129 18.01 23.82 10.37
C GLN A 129 19.21 24.54 9.73
N LEU A 130 19.84 23.94 8.72
CA LEU A 130 20.90 24.57 7.93
C LEU A 130 20.40 25.83 7.23
N LEU A 131 19.23 25.77 6.58
CA LEU A 131 18.61 26.91 5.92
C LEU A 131 18.38 28.08 6.89
N THR A 132 17.90 27.78 8.10
CA THR A 132 17.73 28.78 9.17
C THR A 132 19.06 29.39 9.60
N THR A 133 20.08 28.55 9.75
CA THR A 133 21.45 28.97 10.12
C THR A 133 22.06 29.89 9.06
N VAL A 134 21.99 29.51 7.78
CA VAL A 134 22.50 30.29 6.64
C VAL A 134 21.77 31.63 6.54
N LYS A 135 20.45 31.66 6.75
CA LYS A 135 19.66 32.90 6.80
C LYS A 135 20.15 33.86 7.89
N ALA A 136 20.41 33.37 9.10
CA ALA A 136 20.95 34.18 10.19
C ALA A 136 22.36 34.70 9.92
N GLN A 137 23.12 34.00 9.07
CA GLN A 137 24.50 34.33 8.69
C GLN A 137 24.61 35.20 7.44
N LYS A 138 23.50 35.45 6.71
CA LYS A 138 23.44 36.16 5.42
C LYS A 138 24.32 37.41 5.39
N ASP A 139 24.09 38.32 6.33
CA ASP A 139 24.72 39.64 6.35
C ASP A 139 26.12 39.65 6.99
N VAL A 140 26.68 38.49 7.36
CA VAL A 140 27.96 38.43 8.08
C VAL A 140 28.96 37.53 7.36
N VAL A 141 28.50 36.35 6.96
CA VAL A 141 29.31 35.30 6.34
C VAL A 141 29.26 35.37 4.82
N TYR A 142 28.08 35.70 4.27
CA TYR A 142 27.81 35.70 2.83
C TYR A 142 27.67 37.10 2.23
N GLN A 143 28.11 38.14 2.95
CA GLN A 143 28.22 39.46 2.35
C GLN A 143 29.30 39.44 1.26
N THR A 144 28.89 39.73 0.03
CA THR A 144 29.83 40.18 -1.01
C THR A 144 30.41 41.51 -0.57
N THR A 145 31.74 41.60 -0.45
CA THR A 145 32.49 42.83 -0.21
C THR A 145 32.42 43.77 -1.42
N SER A 146 31.21 44.21 -1.77
CA SER A 146 31.02 45.50 -2.41
C SER A 146 31.09 46.51 -1.29
N ALA A 147 32.31 46.95 -0.97
CA ALA A 147 32.52 48.05 -0.06
C ALA A 147 31.65 49.22 -0.54
N LYS A 148 30.60 49.56 0.23
CA LYS A 148 29.98 50.88 0.13
C LYS A 148 31.07 51.90 0.46
N GLN A 149 31.78 52.36 -0.56
CA GLN A 149 32.23 53.75 -0.52
C GLN A 149 30.98 54.61 -0.31
N PRO A 150 31.04 55.65 0.53
CA PRO A 150 29.93 56.58 0.67
C PRO A 150 29.71 57.19 -0.72
N VAL A 151 28.57 56.87 -1.32
CA VAL A 151 28.11 57.45 -2.58
C VAL A 151 27.92 58.94 -2.33
N LYS A 152 28.84 59.76 -2.85
CA LYS A 152 28.53 61.15 -3.14
C LYS A 152 27.52 61.13 -4.29
N ASN A 153 26.37 61.78 -4.05
CA ASN A 153 25.29 62.02 -4.99
C ASN A 153 25.81 62.30 -6.41
N THR A 154 25.33 61.54 -7.39
CA THR A 154 25.00 62.12 -8.70
C THR A 154 23.84 61.32 -9.28
N GLU A 155 22.75 62.04 -9.52
CA GLU A 155 21.58 61.59 -10.25
C GLU A 155 21.95 61.17 -11.67
N ASN A 156 21.07 60.36 -12.26
CA ASN A 156 21.06 59.84 -13.63
C ASN A 156 21.77 58.50 -13.84
N GLN A 157 20.97 57.42 -13.77
CA GLN A 157 20.93 56.44 -14.86
C GLN A 157 19.63 55.64 -14.81
N LYS A 158 18.73 55.96 -15.75
CA LYS A 158 17.60 55.12 -16.13
C LYS A 158 18.12 53.89 -16.89
N GLN A 159 17.69 52.73 -16.42
CA GLN A 159 17.37 51.50 -17.16
C GLN A 159 18.25 51.11 -18.36
N LYS A 160 19.06 50.08 -18.15
CA LYS A 160 19.24 49.00 -19.11
C LYS A 160 19.26 47.67 -18.35
N SER A 161 18.08 47.03 -18.27
CA SER A 161 17.92 45.67 -17.78
C SER A 161 18.43 44.72 -18.86
N THR A 162 19.63 44.18 -18.64
CA THR A 162 20.08 42.94 -19.28
C THR A 162 20.42 41.98 -18.15
N ALA A 163 19.56 40.96 -18.01
CA ALA A 163 19.72 39.85 -17.09
C ALA A 163 21.03 39.12 -17.38
N ASN A 164 21.99 39.28 -16.47
CA ASN A 164 23.07 38.36 -16.13
C ASN A 164 23.89 38.98 -14.99
N HIS A 165 23.21 39.31 -13.89
CA HIS A 165 23.93 39.49 -12.63
C HIS A 165 24.27 38.10 -12.09
N PRO A 166 25.54 37.80 -11.79
CA PRO A 166 25.89 36.56 -11.09
C PRO A 166 25.03 36.45 -9.83
N LYS A 167 24.27 35.36 -9.68
CA LYS A 167 23.54 35.11 -8.43
C LYS A 167 24.55 35.17 -7.28
N SER A 168 24.19 35.89 -6.22
CA SER A 168 25.07 35.97 -5.04
C SER A 168 25.33 34.56 -4.50
N GLU A 169 26.53 34.34 -3.95
CA GLU A 169 26.90 33.07 -3.32
C GLU A 169 25.84 32.59 -2.31
N TYR A 170 25.29 33.53 -1.52
CA TYR A 170 24.16 33.26 -0.62
C TYR A 170 22.93 32.69 -1.33
N THR A 171 22.53 33.31 -2.44
CA THR A 171 21.34 32.90 -3.21
C THR A 171 21.53 31.50 -3.77
N GLN A 172 22.71 31.21 -4.34
CA GLN A 172 23.02 29.88 -4.88
C GLN A 172 22.96 28.82 -3.78
N TYR A 173 23.58 29.09 -2.63
CA TYR A 173 23.62 28.15 -1.50
C TYR A 173 22.22 27.88 -0.91
N VAL A 174 21.39 28.91 -0.79
CA VAL A 174 20.00 28.76 -0.32
C VAL A 174 19.16 27.97 -1.31
N GLU A 175 19.29 28.24 -2.62
CA GLU A 175 18.58 27.50 -3.66
C GLU A 175 18.97 26.02 -3.67
N GLU A 176 20.26 25.70 -3.48
CA GLU A 176 20.74 24.33 -3.39
C GLU A 176 20.08 23.56 -2.24
N ILE A 177 20.08 24.13 -1.03
CA ILE A 177 19.42 23.52 0.14
C ILE A 177 17.92 23.31 -0.14
N GLN A 178 17.24 24.32 -0.69
CA GLN A 178 15.80 24.26 -0.98
C GLN A 178 15.46 23.20 -2.04
N ASN A 179 16.28 23.11 -3.09
CA ASN A 179 16.12 22.10 -4.14
C ASN A 179 16.30 20.68 -3.57
N THR A 180 17.30 20.45 -2.72
CA THR A 180 17.50 19.15 -2.07
C THR A 180 16.31 18.78 -1.16
N ILE A 181 15.79 19.73 -0.38
CA ILE A 181 14.57 19.52 0.42
C ILE A 181 13.37 19.17 -0.47
N HIS A 182 13.20 19.88 -1.59
CA HIS A 182 12.11 19.61 -2.53
C HIS A 182 12.21 18.20 -3.11
N LEU A 183 13.40 17.78 -3.52
CA LEU A 183 13.63 16.43 -4.04
C LEU A 183 13.28 15.36 -3.00
N TYR A 184 13.70 15.51 -1.73
CA TYR A 184 13.34 14.55 -0.67
C TYR A 184 11.84 14.48 -0.41
N ASN A 185 11.14 15.61 -0.38
CA ASN A 185 9.68 15.62 -0.24
C ASN A 185 8.99 14.89 -1.39
N LYS A 186 9.45 15.10 -2.64
CA LYS A 186 8.95 14.39 -3.81
C LYS A 186 9.16 12.88 -3.67
N LYS A 187 10.35 12.44 -3.25
CA LYS A 187 10.66 11.02 -3.05
C LYS A 187 9.78 10.37 -1.98
N ILE A 188 9.51 11.06 -0.86
CA ILE A 188 8.58 10.57 0.17
C ILE A 188 7.19 10.35 -0.42
N ALA A 189 6.69 11.29 -1.23
CA ALA A 189 5.39 11.16 -1.88
C ALA A 189 5.35 9.97 -2.86
N GLU A 190 6.42 9.74 -3.62
CA GLU A 190 6.55 8.58 -4.52
C GLU A 190 6.52 7.25 -3.75
N ILE A 191 7.22 7.15 -2.61
CA ILE A 191 7.22 5.96 -1.76
C ILE A 191 5.80 5.69 -1.21
N GLN A 192 5.13 6.72 -0.70
CA GLN A 192 3.77 6.60 -0.17
C GLN A 192 2.76 6.17 -1.23
N ALA A 193 2.86 6.74 -2.44
CA ALA A 193 2.00 6.34 -3.57
C ALA A 193 2.24 4.86 -3.95
N ALA A 194 3.49 4.41 -3.98
CA ALA A 194 3.82 3.02 -4.28
C ALA A 194 3.30 2.04 -3.20
N GLU A 195 3.41 2.40 -1.92
CA GLU A 195 2.87 1.63 -0.80
C GLU A 195 1.33 1.52 -0.87
N GLN A 196 0.64 2.62 -1.18
CA GLN A 196 -0.81 2.65 -1.35
C GLN A 196 -1.27 1.79 -2.52
N GLN A 197 -0.61 1.90 -3.69
CA GLN A 197 -0.94 1.07 -4.86
C GLN A 197 -0.74 -0.42 -4.57
N LYS A 198 0.34 -0.79 -3.87
CA LYS A 198 0.60 -2.18 -3.49
C LYS A 198 -0.47 -2.71 -2.53
N ALA A 199 -0.89 -1.90 -1.55
CA ALA A 199 -1.96 -2.26 -0.62
C ALA A 199 -3.31 -2.41 -1.32
N GLU A 200 -3.64 -1.53 -2.27
CA GLU A 200 -4.88 -1.60 -3.03
C GLU A 200 -4.92 -2.84 -3.94
N LEU A 201 -3.82 -3.13 -4.64
CA LEU A 201 -3.71 -4.34 -5.47
C LEU A 201 -3.87 -5.62 -4.63
N ALA A 202 -3.30 -5.66 -3.42
CA ALA A 202 -3.47 -6.79 -2.51
C ALA A 202 -4.93 -6.97 -2.07
N LYS A 203 -5.63 -5.87 -1.74
CA LYS A 203 -7.06 -5.90 -1.40
C LYS A 203 -7.92 -6.40 -2.56
N ARG A 204 -7.65 -5.94 -3.79
CA ARG A 204 -8.39 -6.38 -4.99
C ARG A 204 -8.21 -7.88 -5.24
N LYS A 205 -6.98 -8.40 -5.14
CA LYS A 205 -6.70 -9.84 -5.27
C LYS A 205 -7.41 -10.67 -4.20
N ALA A 206 -7.33 -10.26 -2.94
CA ALA A 206 -8.01 -10.96 -1.84
C ALA A 206 -9.55 -10.97 -2.03
N GLU A 207 -10.13 -9.88 -2.52
CA GLU A 207 -11.57 -9.81 -2.80
C GLU A 207 -11.98 -10.71 -3.98
N GLU A 208 -11.15 -10.77 -5.03
CA GLU A 208 -11.39 -11.64 -6.18
C GLU A 208 -11.29 -13.13 -5.80
N GLU A 209 -10.30 -13.50 -4.98
CA GLU A 209 -10.18 -14.85 -4.42
C GLU A 209 -11.40 -15.21 -3.57
N ARG A 210 -11.87 -14.31 -2.69
CA ARG A 210 -13.07 -14.52 -1.88
C ARG A 210 -14.32 -14.76 -2.74
N LYS A 211 -14.50 -13.96 -3.81
CA LYS A 211 -15.62 -14.14 -4.76
C LYS A 211 -15.52 -15.46 -5.52
N ASN A 212 -14.32 -15.89 -5.89
CA ASN A 212 -14.10 -17.20 -6.53
C ASN A 212 -14.44 -18.35 -5.59
N GLN A 213 -13.99 -18.30 -4.33
CA GLN A 213 -14.32 -19.31 -3.33
C GLN A 213 -15.82 -19.41 -3.08
N GLU A 214 -16.51 -18.27 -2.97
CA GLU A 214 -17.97 -18.28 -2.78
C GLU A 214 -18.73 -18.83 -3.99
N ARG A 215 -18.29 -18.53 -5.22
CA ARG A 215 -18.85 -19.14 -6.43
C ARG A 215 -18.69 -20.66 -6.43
N GLN A 216 -17.50 -21.15 -6.13
CA GLN A 216 -17.23 -22.60 -6.05
C GLN A 216 -18.08 -23.27 -4.96
N ARG A 217 -18.28 -22.61 -3.81
CA ARG A 217 -19.14 -23.11 -2.74
C ARG A 217 -20.61 -23.23 -3.17
N ILE A 218 -21.13 -22.21 -3.85
CA ILE A 218 -22.51 -22.20 -4.38
C ILE A 218 -22.68 -23.30 -5.44
N GLU A 219 -21.72 -23.48 -6.35
CA GLU A 219 -21.75 -24.54 -7.35
C GLU A 219 -21.71 -25.95 -6.73
N ALA A 220 -20.85 -26.17 -5.73
CA ALA A 220 -20.79 -27.43 -4.99
C ALA A 220 -22.10 -27.74 -4.25
N GLN A 221 -22.74 -26.74 -3.64
CA GLN A 221 -24.04 -26.91 -2.99
C GLN A 221 -25.16 -27.28 -3.98
N LYS A 222 -25.16 -26.68 -5.17
CA LYS A 222 -26.12 -27.04 -6.22
C LYS A 222 -25.90 -28.46 -6.75
N ALA A 223 -24.64 -28.87 -6.92
CA ALA A 223 -24.31 -30.24 -7.35
C ALA A 223 -24.71 -31.29 -6.31
N GLN A 224 -24.63 -30.97 -5.02
CA GLN A 224 -25.03 -31.88 -3.95
C GLN A 224 -26.56 -32.00 -3.78
N ALA A 225 -27.32 -30.96 -4.12
CA ALA A 225 -28.79 -30.99 -4.12
C ALA A 225 -29.39 -31.78 -5.30
N ALA A 226 -28.59 -32.13 -6.31
CA ALA A 226 -29.03 -32.78 -7.55
C ALA A 226 -28.86 -34.32 -7.56
N LYS A 227 -28.72 -34.95 -6.39
CA LYS A 227 -28.61 -36.42 -6.26
C LYS A 227 -29.62 -36.94 -5.25
N MET A 228 -30.49 -37.86 -5.65
CA MET A 228 -31.35 -38.63 -4.74
C MET A 228 -30.58 -39.13 -3.53
N ASN A 229 -30.99 -38.72 -2.32
CA ASN A 229 -30.38 -39.16 -1.08
C ASN A 229 -31.19 -40.30 -0.47
N PHE A 230 -30.77 -41.55 -0.69
CA PHE A 230 -31.48 -42.73 -0.20
C PHE A 230 -31.59 -42.79 1.32
N GLU A 231 -30.63 -42.26 2.06
CA GLU A 231 -30.69 -42.26 3.53
C GLU A 231 -31.74 -41.26 4.04
N GLU A 232 -31.95 -40.13 3.35
CA GLU A 232 -33.08 -39.25 3.65
C GLU A 232 -34.41 -39.94 3.33
N ILE A 233 -34.54 -40.56 2.15
CA ILE A 233 -35.78 -41.21 1.69
C ILE A 233 -36.17 -42.38 2.62
N LYS A 234 -35.21 -43.20 3.08
CA LYS A 234 -35.46 -44.28 4.06
C LYS A 234 -36.02 -43.76 5.39
N ASN A 235 -35.65 -42.54 5.78
CA ASN A 235 -36.16 -41.87 6.96
C ASN A 235 -37.43 -41.05 6.70
N CYS A 236 -38.09 -41.26 5.54
CA CYS A 236 -39.25 -40.50 5.08
C CYS A 236 -39.02 -38.98 5.04
N ASN A 237 -37.76 -38.57 4.80
CA ASN A 237 -37.39 -37.21 4.45
C ASN A 237 -37.17 -37.16 2.93
N PHE A 238 -38.06 -36.50 2.22
CA PHE A 238 -38.04 -36.44 0.76
C PHE A 238 -37.47 -35.13 0.23
N GLN A 239 -36.74 -34.37 1.05
CA GLN A 239 -36.16 -33.07 0.68
C GLN A 239 -35.31 -33.14 -0.60
N SER A 240 -34.42 -34.13 -0.72
CA SER A 240 -33.59 -34.32 -1.93
C SER A 240 -34.38 -34.63 -3.20
N ILE A 241 -35.66 -35.05 -3.08
CA ILE A 241 -36.53 -35.40 -4.21
C ILE A 241 -37.72 -34.46 -4.41
N GLN A 242 -37.79 -33.36 -3.66
CA GLN A 242 -38.75 -32.31 -3.93
C GLN A 242 -38.52 -31.70 -5.31
N GLY A 243 -39.61 -31.35 -5.99
CA GLY A 243 -39.58 -30.82 -7.34
C GLY A 243 -40.83 -31.18 -8.12
N LYS A 244 -40.83 -30.82 -9.40
CA LYS A 244 -41.91 -31.21 -10.31
C LYS A 244 -41.55 -32.54 -10.96
N TRP A 245 -42.49 -33.46 -10.96
CA TRP A 245 -42.36 -34.79 -11.54
C TRP A 245 -43.44 -34.97 -12.60
N GLN A 246 -43.05 -35.40 -13.79
CA GLN A 246 -43.96 -35.66 -14.89
C GLN A 246 -44.03 -37.15 -15.18
N ALA A 247 -45.24 -37.70 -15.20
CA ALA A 247 -45.45 -39.06 -15.69
C ALA A 247 -45.13 -39.10 -17.19
N ILE A 248 -44.21 -39.98 -17.58
CA ILE A 248 -43.72 -40.07 -18.96
C ILE A 248 -44.22 -41.34 -19.67
N VAL A 249 -44.28 -42.47 -18.96
CA VAL A 249 -44.75 -43.76 -19.49
C VAL A 249 -45.36 -44.63 -18.40
N ALA A 250 -46.16 -45.61 -18.82
CA ALA A 250 -46.60 -46.72 -17.99
C ALA A 250 -46.32 -48.07 -18.68
N ALA A 251 -45.85 -49.05 -17.92
CA ALA A 251 -45.82 -50.45 -18.32
C ALA A 251 -47.13 -51.10 -17.89
N ILE A 252 -47.95 -51.64 -18.78
CA ILE A 252 -49.27 -52.23 -18.47
C ILE A 252 -49.33 -53.69 -18.89
N ASN A 253 -49.83 -54.57 -18.03
CA ASN A 253 -50.11 -55.97 -18.39
C ASN A 253 -51.61 -56.16 -18.67
N TYR A 254 -51.93 -56.46 -19.92
CA TYR A 254 -53.31 -56.69 -20.38
C TYR A 254 -53.84 -58.11 -20.11
N HIS A 255 -53.04 -58.96 -19.46
CA HIS A 255 -53.33 -60.38 -19.22
C HIS A 255 -53.59 -61.18 -20.51
N ASN A 256 -53.02 -60.74 -21.63
CA ASN A 256 -53.18 -61.35 -22.95
C ASN A 256 -52.01 -62.30 -23.32
N GLY A 257 -51.18 -62.66 -22.34
CA GLY A 257 -49.98 -63.49 -22.54
C GLY A 257 -48.74 -62.74 -23.04
N GLN A 258 -48.84 -61.44 -23.35
CA GLN A 258 -47.71 -60.62 -23.82
C GLN A 258 -46.95 -59.92 -22.68
N GLY A 259 -47.30 -60.16 -21.42
CA GLY A 259 -46.65 -59.53 -20.28
C GLY A 259 -46.91 -58.02 -20.22
N TYR A 260 -45.97 -57.28 -19.64
CA TYR A 260 -46.03 -55.82 -19.59
C TYR A 260 -45.66 -55.20 -20.94
N VAL A 261 -46.42 -54.20 -21.36
CA VAL A 261 -46.18 -53.41 -22.57
C VAL A 261 -46.06 -51.95 -22.16
N TRP A 262 -45.01 -51.27 -22.63
CA TRP A 262 -44.83 -49.83 -22.40
C TRP A 262 -45.77 -48.99 -23.26
N GLN A 263 -46.34 -47.95 -22.66
CA GLN A 263 -47.21 -46.99 -23.32
C GLN A 263 -46.97 -45.58 -22.79
N VAL A 264 -47.08 -44.59 -23.67
CA VAL A 264 -47.15 -43.18 -23.29
C VAL A 264 -48.52 -42.95 -22.65
N ILE A 265 -48.53 -42.22 -21.55
CA ILE A 265 -49.75 -41.92 -20.78
C ILE A 265 -50.04 -40.42 -20.84
N ASP A 266 -51.20 -40.06 -21.37
CA ASP A 266 -51.66 -38.67 -21.49
C ASP A 266 -52.63 -38.26 -20.35
N THR A 267 -52.94 -39.18 -19.43
CA THR A 267 -53.81 -38.90 -18.27
C THR A 267 -53.03 -38.23 -17.14
N PRO A 268 -53.67 -37.35 -16.33
CA PRO A 268 -53.00 -36.62 -15.26
C PRO A 268 -52.69 -37.53 -14.07
N ASN A 269 -51.66 -38.37 -14.23
CA ASN A 269 -51.04 -39.07 -13.11
C ASN A 269 -50.11 -38.07 -12.44
N TYR A 270 -50.53 -37.50 -11.32
CA TYR A 270 -49.69 -36.57 -10.58
C TYR A 270 -48.91 -37.30 -9.50
N LEU A 271 -47.68 -36.85 -9.28
CA LEU A 271 -46.85 -37.20 -8.15
C LEU A 271 -46.53 -35.91 -7.41
N ASP A 272 -46.98 -35.82 -6.17
CA ASP A 272 -46.70 -34.71 -5.28
C ASP A 272 -45.75 -35.16 -4.18
N ILE A 273 -44.71 -34.35 -3.96
CA ILE A 273 -43.63 -34.65 -3.02
C ILE A 273 -43.41 -33.44 -2.11
N SER A 274 -43.89 -33.58 -0.88
CA SER A 274 -43.54 -32.69 0.22
C SER A 274 -42.31 -33.23 0.95
N GLN A 275 -41.78 -32.47 1.91
CA GLN A 275 -40.61 -32.90 2.69
C GLN A 275 -40.85 -34.22 3.45
N THR A 276 -42.09 -34.50 3.85
CA THR A 276 -42.44 -35.62 4.75
C THR A 276 -43.42 -36.63 4.17
N GLN A 277 -43.89 -36.41 2.93
CA GLN A 277 -44.81 -37.29 2.25
C GLN A 277 -44.63 -37.26 0.74
N ILE A 278 -44.67 -38.44 0.12
CA ILE A 278 -44.88 -38.64 -1.32
C ILE A 278 -46.30 -39.17 -1.52
N SER A 279 -47.05 -38.59 -2.45
CA SER A 279 -48.41 -39.02 -2.76
C SER A 279 -48.70 -38.90 -4.24
N GLY A 280 -49.60 -39.73 -4.75
CA GLY A 280 -50.01 -39.67 -6.14
C GLY A 280 -51.35 -40.35 -6.37
N LYS A 281 -51.87 -40.16 -7.57
CA LYS A 281 -53.13 -40.74 -8.00
C LYS A 281 -53.02 -41.31 -9.39
N PHE A 282 -53.58 -42.50 -9.56
CA PHE A 282 -53.74 -43.15 -10.86
C PHE A 282 -55.21 -43.12 -11.24
N ASP A 283 -55.61 -42.10 -12.02
CA ASP A 283 -57.02 -41.73 -12.28
C ASP A 283 -57.89 -42.85 -12.87
N THR A 284 -57.30 -43.92 -13.39
CA THR A 284 -58.04 -45.03 -14.03
C THR A 284 -57.62 -46.42 -13.57
N MET A 285 -56.65 -46.57 -12.64
CA MET A 285 -55.99 -47.87 -12.45
C MET A 285 -55.81 -48.36 -11.00
N PHE A 286 -55.36 -47.53 -10.03
CA PHE A 286 -55.08 -47.99 -8.64
C PHE A 286 -55.55 -47.06 -7.52
N GLY A 287 -56.21 -45.96 -7.87
CA GLY A 287 -56.60 -44.95 -6.90
C GLY A 287 -55.42 -44.14 -6.38
N GLU A 288 -55.54 -43.67 -5.16
CA GLU A 288 -54.59 -42.77 -4.49
C GLU A 288 -53.64 -43.56 -3.59
N PHE A 289 -52.40 -43.09 -3.51
CA PHE A 289 -51.43 -43.55 -2.53
C PHE A 289 -50.75 -42.37 -1.84
N ALA A 290 -50.31 -42.61 -0.61
CA ALA A 290 -49.47 -41.69 0.14
C ALA A 290 -48.50 -42.48 1.03
N LEU A 291 -47.21 -42.17 0.96
CA LEU A 291 -46.18 -42.74 1.82
C LEU A 291 -45.59 -41.65 2.71
N ASN A 292 -45.58 -41.90 4.01
CA ASN A 292 -44.96 -41.06 5.02
C ASN A 292 -44.35 -41.93 6.14
N SER A 293 -43.92 -41.32 7.24
CA SER A 293 -43.27 -42.01 8.37
C SER A 293 -44.13 -43.09 9.03
N ASN A 294 -45.45 -43.07 8.86
CA ASN A 294 -46.36 -44.06 9.42
C ASN A 294 -46.58 -45.27 8.49
N GLY A 295 -46.03 -45.24 7.27
CA GLY A 295 -46.17 -46.30 6.27
C GLY A 295 -46.94 -45.86 5.02
N LEU A 296 -47.35 -46.85 4.22
CA LEU A 296 -48.11 -46.62 2.99
C LEU A 296 -49.62 -46.52 3.31
N THR A 297 -50.26 -45.53 2.73
CA THR A 297 -51.71 -45.38 2.67
C THR A 297 -52.15 -45.56 1.23
N THR A 298 -53.20 -46.32 1.01
CA THR A 298 -53.88 -46.54 -0.27
C THR A 298 -55.32 -46.06 -0.16
N SER A 299 -56.11 -46.18 -1.22
CA SER A 299 -57.55 -45.94 -1.16
C SER A 299 -58.33 -46.92 -0.26
N GLN A 300 -57.73 -48.03 0.18
CA GLN A 300 -58.40 -49.06 0.98
C GLN A 300 -57.85 -49.18 2.40
N SER A 301 -56.58 -48.83 2.61
CA SER A 301 -55.85 -49.10 3.85
C SER A 301 -54.94 -47.94 4.22
N THR A 302 -54.68 -47.78 5.52
CA THR A 302 -53.79 -46.74 6.06
C THR A 302 -52.66 -47.37 6.86
N ASN A 303 -51.49 -46.73 6.89
CA ASN A 303 -50.34 -47.13 7.72
C ASN A 303 -49.86 -48.58 7.47
N LEU A 304 -49.92 -49.03 6.22
CA LEU A 304 -49.40 -50.32 5.81
C LEU A 304 -47.87 -50.35 6.03
N PRO A 305 -47.32 -51.44 6.58
CA PRO A 305 -45.90 -51.56 6.82
C PRO A 305 -45.12 -51.52 5.50
N THR A 306 -43.93 -50.93 5.54
CA THR A 306 -43.05 -50.79 4.38
C THR A 306 -41.70 -51.45 4.64
N THR A 307 -41.08 -51.94 3.57
CA THR A 307 -39.73 -52.49 3.60
C THR A 307 -38.85 -51.78 2.59
N PHE A 308 -37.62 -51.47 2.97
CA PHE A 308 -36.66 -50.74 2.15
C PHE A 308 -35.56 -51.68 1.68
N SER A 309 -35.25 -51.66 0.39
CA SER A 309 -34.09 -52.37 -0.16
C SER A 309 -33.36 -51.53 -1.20
N VAL A 310 -32.04 -51.71 -1.30
CA VAL A 310 -31.23 -51.09 -2.36
C VAL A 310 -30.70 -52.20 -3.25
N ARG A 311 -30.99 -52.13 -4.55
CA ARG A 311 -30.56 -53.12 -5.55
C ARG A 311 -30.08 -52.39 -6.78
N GLU A 312 -28.86 -52.71 -7.24
CA GLU A 312 -28.30 -52.17 -8.48
C GLU A 312 -28.34 -50.62 -8.58
N GLY A 313 -28.18 -49.94 -7.44
CA GLY A 313 -28.20 -48.48 -7.38
C GLY A 313 -29.60 -47.85 -7.31
N VAL A 314 -30.66 -48.65 -7.20
CA VAL A 314 -32.06 -48.23 -7.06
C VAL A 314 -32.52 -48.49 -5.62
N LEU A 315 -33.16 -47.50 -4.99
CA LEU A 315 -33.88 -47.71 -3.73
C LEU A 315 -35.31 -48.15 -4.04
N VAL A 316 -35.76 -49.22 -3.41
CA VAL A 316 -37.10 -49.77 -3.56
C VAL A 316 -37.79 -49.80 -2.20
N ILE A 317 -39.02 -49.30 -2.16
CA ILE A 317 -39.91 -49.33 -1.00
C ILE A 317 -41.10 -50.20 -1.35
N ASP A 318 -41.22 -51.34 -0.70
CA ASP A 318 -42.28 -52.30 -0.93
C ASP A 318 -43.29 -52.29 0.22
N SER A 319 -44.56 -52.53 -0.10
CA SER A 319 -45.64 -52.72 0.87
C SER A 319 -46.71 -53.64 0.28
N THR A 320 -47.61 -54.16 1.12
CA THR A 320 -48.70 -55.04 0.69
C THR A 320 -50.02 -54.57 1.28
N ASP A 321 -51.02 -54.44 0.43
CA ASP A 321 -52.41 -54.14 0.80
C ASP A 321 -53.31 -55.31 0.37
N GLY A 322 -53.62 -56.20 1.31
CA GLY A 322 -54.32 -57.45 1.01
C GLY A 322 -53.56 -58.30 -0.02
N GLY A 323 -54.15 -58.47 -1.21
CA GLY A 323 -53.54 -59.20 -2.33
C GLY A 323 -52.71 -58.33 -3.29
N THR A 324 -52.57 -57.04 -3.02
CA THR A 324 -51.88 -56.08 -3.91
C THR A 324 -50.51 -55.73 -3.34
N ALA A 325 -49.45 -56.04 -4.08
CA ALA A 325 -48.11 -55.56 -3.80
C ALA A 325 -47.94 -54.16 -4.37
N TRP A 326 -47.44 -53.24 -3.56
CA TRP A 326 -47.08 -51.88 -3.91
C TRP A 326 -45.56 -51.72 -3.88
N SER A 327 -45.01 -51.00 -4.85
CA SER A 327 -43.58 -50.72 -4.92
C SER A 327 -43.33 -49.30 -5.43
N LEU A 328 -42.49 -48.55 -4.71
CA LEU A 328 -41.95 -47.27 -5.15
C LEU A 328 -40.44 -47.44 -5.33
N SER A 329 -39.96 -47.16 -6.53
CA SER A 329 -38.55 -47.30 -6.91
C SER A 329 -37.97 -45.95 -7.31
N PHE A 330 -36.79 -45.63 -6.78
CA PHE A 330 -36.12 -44.35 -6.91
C PHE A 330 -34.81 -44.55 -7.68
N HIS A 331 -34.76 -44.02 -8.89
CA HIS A 331 -33.65 -44.15 -9.84
C HIS A 331 -32.88 -42.82 -9.91
N PRO A 332 -31.66 -42.77 -9.33
CA PRO A 332 -30.78 -41.63 -9.49
C PRO A 332 -30.41 -41.44 -10.97
N LYS A 333 -29.94 -40.24 -11.30
CA LYS A 333 -29.42 -39.92 -12.62
C LYS A 333 -28.35 -40.94 -13.03
N GLU A 334 -28.38 -41.36 -14.30
CA GLU A 334 -27.50 -42.38 -14.89
C GLU A 334 -27.71 -43.82 -14.39
N VAL A 335 -28.73 -44.07 -13.54
CA VAL A 335 -29.16 -45.43 -13.18
C VAL A 335 -30.33 -45.83 -14.07
N GLU A 336 -30.14 -46.87 -14.89
CA GLU A 336 -31.15 -47.31 -15.84
C GLU A 336 -32.39 -47.90 -15.14
N ILE A 337 -33.56 -47.76 -15.78
CA ILE A 337 -34.78 -48.46 -15.39
C ILE A 337 -34.73 -49.87 -15.98
N GLU A 338 -35.04 -50.88 -15.17
CA GLU A 338 -35.05 -52.27 -15.61
C GLU A 338 -36.09 -52.48 -16.72
N LYS A 339 -35.68 -53.20 -17.77
CA LYS A 339 -36.57 -53.56 -18.88
C LYS A 339 -37.52 -54.66 -18.43
N ASN A 340 -38.77 -54.61 -18.91
CA ASN A 340 -39.73 -55.69 -18.70
C ASN A 340 -39.28 -57.01 -19.34
N ARG A 341 -38.52 -56.93 -20.45
CA ARG A 341 -37.92 -58.06 -21.17
C ARG A 341 -36.53 -57.69 -21.69
N PRO A 342 -35.55 -58.61 -21.72
CA PRO A 342 -34.19 -58.31 -22.17
C PRO A 342 -34.09 -57.77 -23.61
N ASP A 343 -35.01 -58.20 -24.47
CA ASP A 343 -35.10 -57.87 -25.90
C ASP A 343 -36.01 -56.66 -26.21
N GLU A 344 -36.70 -56.09 -25.23
CA GLU A 344 -37.55 -54.92 -25.40
C GLU A 344 -36.75 -53.63 -25.14
N PRO A 345 -36.70 -52.67 -26.10
CA PRO A 345 -36.11 -51.37 -25.85
C PRO A 345 -36.96 -50.59 -24.84
N LEU A 346 -36.30 -49.80 -23.97
CA LEU A 346 -37.03 -48.82 -23.17
C LEU A 346 -37.64 -47.75 -24.10
N PRO A 347 -38.80 -47.17 -23.76
CA PRO A 347 -39.34 -46.02 -24.48
C PRO A 347 -38.32 -44.88 -24.58
N GLU A 348 -38.24 -44.22 -25.74
CA GLU A 348 -37.33 -43.07 -25.97
C GLU A 348 -37.58 -41.90 -25.00
N SER A 349 -38.76 -41.84 -24.42
CA SER A 349 -39.16 -40.84 -23.42
C SER A 349 -38.53 -41.03 -22.04
N ILE A 350 -37.84 -42.15 -21.77
CA ILE A 350 -37.08 -42.34 -20.53
C ILE A 350 -35.64 -41.86 -20.77
N HIS A 351 -35.27 -40.71 -20.22
CA HIS A 351 -33.95 -40.14 -20.43
C HIS A 351 -32.95 -40.55 -19.33
N SER A 352 -31.94 -41.35 -19.65
CA SER A 352 -30.97 -41.83 -18.64
C SER A 352 -30.19 -40.72 -17.89
N ASN A 353 -30.19 -39.49 -18.40
CA ASN A 353 -29.52 -38.34 -17.79
C ASN A 353 -30.41 -37.54 -16.81
N THR A 354 -31.61 -38.02 -16.52
CA THR A 354 -32.52 -37.47 -15.49
C THR A 354 -32.74 -38.49 -14.38
N GLU A 355 -33.37 -38.05 -13.30
CA GLU A 355 -33.82 -38.93 -12.23
C GLU A 355 -35.25 -39.40 -12.48
N HIS A 356 -35.55 -40.63 -12.04
CA HIS A 356 -36.88 -41.21 -12.17
C HIS A 356 -37.44 -41.77 -10.86
N ILE A 357 -38.75 -41.72 -10.72
CA ILE A 357 -39.49 -42.46 -9.70
C ILE A 357 -40.46 -43.38 -10.43
N ALA A 358 -40.42 -44.67 -10.15
CA ALA A 358 -41.37 -45.62 -10.70
C ALA A 358 -42.27 -46.18 -9.60
N VAL A 359 -43.59 -46.11 -9.81
CA VAL A 359 -44.60 -46.56 -8.86
C VAL A 359 -45.40 -47.69 -9.47
N ARG A 360 -45.49 -48.81 -8.76
CA ARG A 360 -46.12 -50.04 -9.23
C ARG A 360 -47.13 -50.55 -8.20
N ALA A 361 -48.24 -51.08 -8.70
CA ALA A 361 -49.21 -51.86 -7.94
C ALA A 361 -49.54 -53.15 -8.69
N SER A 362 -49.53 -54.31 -8.02
CA SER A 362 -49.66 -55.62 -8.70
C SER A 362 -51.10 -56.05 -9.03
N GLY A 363 -52.12 -55.32 -8.56
CA GLY A 363 -53.53 -55.58 -8.85
C GLY A 363 -53.93 -55.18 -10.28
N MET A 364 -55.07 -55.66 -10.79
CA MET A 364 -55.75 -55.19 -12.03
C MET A 364 -54.85 -54.74 -13.22
N GLY A 365 -53.89 -55.59 -13.64
CA GLY A 365 -53.02 -55.28 -14.79
C GLY A 365 -51.60 -54.87 -14.42
N GLY A 366 -51.29 -54.79 -13.13
CA GLY A 366 -49.93 -54.73 -12.58
C GLY A 366 -49.04 -53.53 -12.94
N PRO A 367 -49.55 -52.38 -13.43
CA PRO A 367 -48.73 -51.46 -14.17
C PRO A 367 -47.76 -50.68 -13.29
N SER A 368 -46.68 -50.25 -13.94
CA SER A 368 -45.65 -49.41 -13.37
C SER A 368 -45.65 -48.07 -14.09
N VAL A 369 -45.90 -46.98 -13.37
CA VAL A 369 -45.84 -45.61 -13.93
C VAL A 369 -44.48 -45.02 -13.61
N VAL A 370 -43.79 -44.52 -14.63
CA VAL A 370 -42.49 -43.85 -14.50
C VAL A 370 -42.69 -42.34 -14.55
N TYR A 371 -42.16 -41.66 -13.55
CA TYR A 371 -42.10 -40.22 -13.43
C TYR A 371 -40.67 -39.74 -13.65
N GLU A 372 -40.50 -38.67 -14.43
CA GLU A 372 -39.22 -38.01 -14.67
C GLU A 372 -39.19 -36.65 -13.96
N ARG A 373 -38.06 -36.31 -13.34
CA ARG A 373 -37.89 -35.00 -12.69
C ARG A 373 -37.78 -33.91 -13.76
N ILE A 374 -38.69 -32.93 -13.73
CA ILE A 374 -38.57 -31.71 -14.52
C ILE A 374 -37.70 -30.72 -13.74
N SER A 375 -36.58 -30.30 -14.34
CA SER A 375 -35.64 -29.31 -13.78
C SER A 375 -36.26 -27.96 -13.46
#